data_AF-A0A7X9DKF9-F1
#
_entry.id   AF-A0A7X9DKF9-F1
#
_cell.length_a   1.000
_cell.length_b   1.000
_cell.length_c   1.000
_cell.angle_alpha   90.00
_cell.angle_beta   90.00
_cell.angle_gamma   90.00
#
_symmetry.space_group_name_H-M   'P 1'
#
loop_
_entity.id
_entity.type
_entity.pdbx_description
1 polymer ?
#
loop_
_entity_poly.entity_id
_entity_poly.type
_entity_poly.pdbx_seq_one_letter_code
_entity_poly.pdbx_strand_id
1 'polypeptide(L)' 'MKNVTAVDKIIAALCMKEFKRANPKPKMRKDGTVRYNPYSLTDEINEFRELKRAYLADEISEEKYKAECLKYNLRREEIA' A
#
# COMPACT_ATOMS: atom_id res chain seq x y z
N MET A 1 -13.20 -17.52 3.32
CA MET A 1 -12.15 -16.52 3.65
C MET A 1 -12.26 -15.39 2.65
N LYS A 2 -12.37 -14.13 3.08
CA LYS A 2 -12.53 -12.98 2.17
C LYS A 2 -11.26 -12.74 1.35
N ASN A 3 -11.42 -12.37 0.08
CA ASN A 3 -10.28 -12.13 -0.80
C ASN A 3 -9.74 -10.70 -0.64
N VAL A 4 -8.70 -10.55 0.17
CA VAL A 4 -7.99 -9.28 0.42
C VAL A 4 -6.76 -9.08 -0.47
N THR A 5 -6.53 -9.96 -1.44
CA THR A 5 -5.31 -9.96 -2.27
C THR A 5 -5.15 -8.65 -3.05
N ALA A 6 -6.24 -8.06 -3.53
CA ALA A 6 -6.20 -6.82 -4.31
C ALA A 6 -5.73 -5.64 -3.44
N VAL A 7 -6.36 -5.43 -2.28
CA VAL A 7 -5.98 -4.36 -1.36
C VAL A 7 -4.56 -4.56 -0.79
N ASP A 8 -4.14 -5.80 -0.55
CA ASP A 8 -2.77 -6.09 -0.09
C ASP A 8 -1.71 -5.69 -1.14
N LYS A 9 -1.97 -5.93 -2.42
CA LYS A 9 -1.09 -5.48 -3.51
C LYS A 9 -1.03 -3.96 -3.59
N ILE A 10 -2.15 -3.27 -3.39
CA ILE A 10 -2.21 -1.80 -3.39
C ILE A 10 -1.40 -1.23 -2.22
N ILE A 11 -1.63 -1.71 -1.00
CA ILE A 11 -0.89 -1.29 0.21
C ILE A 11 0.61 -1.54 0.02
N ALA A 12 1.01 -2.72 -0.46
CA ALA A 12 2.41 -3.05 -0.68
C ALA A 12 3.07 -2.11 -1.71
N ALA A 13 2.37 -1.78 -2.81
CA ALA A 13 2.88 -0.86 -3.82
C ALA A 13 3.08 0.56 -3.26
N LEU A 14 2.11 1.06 -2.50
CA LEU A 14 2.18 2.38 -1.86
C LEU A 14 3.30 2.44 -0.82
N CYS A 15 3.38 1.43 0.08
CA CYS A 15 4.46 1.34 1.06
C CYS A 15 5.84 1.29 0.39
N MET A 16 5.98 0.56 -0.72
CA MET A 16 7.25 0.49 -1.45
C MET A 16 7.62 1.83 -2.11
N LYS A 17 6.64 2.59 -2.59
CA LYS A 17 6.85 3.95 -3.11
C LYS A 17 7.38 4.88 -2.01
N GLU A 18 6.76 4.84 -0.84
CA GLU A 18 7.17 5.65 0.31
C GLU A 18 8.56 5.24 0.84
N PHE A 19 8.82 3.94 0.93
CA PHE A 19 10.12 3.41 1.29
C PHE A 19 11.22 3.93 0.36
N LYS A 20 11.01 3.84 -0.97
CA LYS A 20 11.98 4.34 -1.97
C LYS A 20 12.17 5.86 -1.87
N ARG A 21 11.10 6.61 -1.59
CA ARG A 21 11.17 8.07 -1.37
C ARG A 21 12.03 8.43 -0.16
N ALA A 22 11.88 7.70 0.95
CA ALA A 22 12.69 7.89 2.16
C ALA A 22 14.12 7.33 2.03
N ASN A 23 14.35 6.41 1.09
CA ASN A 23 15.60 5.68 0.89
C ASN A 23 16.07 5.71 -0.58
N PRO A 24 16.33 6.89 -1.19
CA PRO A 24 16.64 6.98 -2.61
C PRO A 24 18.00 6.38 -2.99
N LYS A 25 18.97 6.40 -2.07
CA LYS A 25 20.33 5.87 -2.27
C LYS A 25 20.85 5.24 -0.97
N PRO A 26 20.34 4.06 -0.59
CA PRO A 26 20.73 3.43 0.66
C PRO A 26 22.20 2.99 0.58
N LYS A 27 22.98 3.30 1.62
CA LYS A 27 24.42 2.97 1.67
C LYS A 27 24.64 1.68 2.45
N MET A 28 25.43 0.78 1.87
CA MET A 28 25.91 -0.41 2.55
C MET A 28 27.01 -0.02 3.54
N ARG A 29 26.93 -0.54 4.75
CA ARG A 29 27.93 -0.41 5.79
C ARG A 29 29.08 -1.39 5.54
N LYS A 30 30.19 -1.21 6.26
CA LYS A 30 31.38 -2.07 6.16
C LYS A 30 31.10 -3.53 6.55
N ASP A 31 30.06 -3.77 7.35
CA ASP A 31 29.60 -5.11 7.79
C ASP A 31 28.66 -5.78 6.79
N GLY A 32 28.42 -5.18 5.61
CA GLY A 32 27.50 -5.70 4.59
C GLY A 32 26.03 -5.36 4.84
N THR A 33 25.67 -4.71 5.95
CA THR A 33 24.28 -4.32 6.23
C THR A 33 23.92 -2.99 5.57
N VAL A 34 22.65 -2.81 5.21
CA VAL A 34 22.14 -1.55 4.66
C VAL A 34 21.31 -0.83 5.72
N ARG A 35 21.64 0.43 5.99
CA ARG A 35 20.82 1.26 6.88
C ARG A 35 19.70 1.91 6.08
N TYR A 36 18.46 1.59 6.43
CA TYR A 36 17.28 2.26 5.90
C TYR A 36 16.75 3.30 6.89
N ASN A 37 16.28 4.41 6.35
CA ASN A 37 15.50 5.41 7.06
C ASN A 37 14.06 4.89 7.25
N PRO A 38 13.47 5.11 8.44
CA PRO A 38 12.05 4.87 8.64
C PRO A 38 11.23 5.80 7.74
N TYR A 39 10.00 5.40 7.45
CA TYR A 39 9.01 6.20 6.72
C TYR A 39 7.66 6.14 7.43
N SER A 40 6.87 7.19 7.25
CA SER A 40 5.50 7.25 7.76
C SER A 40 4.52 6.72 6.72
N LEU A 41 3.42 6.14 7.19
CA LEU A 41 2.30 5.79 6.31
C LEU A 41 1.53 7.06 5.97
N THR A 42 1.32 7.30 4.68
CA THR A 42 0.47 8.39 4.21
C THR A 42 -1.00 8.08 4.47
N ASP A 43 -1.84 9.12 4.41
CA ASP A 43 -3.30 8.98 4.53
C ASP A 43 -3.84 7.98 3.51
N GLU A 44 -3.34 8.02 2.26
CA GLU A 44 -3.69 7.06 1.21
C GLU A 44 -3.41 5.60 1.63
N ILE A 45 -2.27 5.31 2.25
CA ILE A 45 -1.98 3.96 2.75
C ILE A 45 -2.96 3.58 3.87
N ASN A 46 -3.24 4.51 4.78
CA ASN A 46 -4.16 4.26 5.90
C ASN A 46 -5.61 4.05 5.42
N GLU A 47 -6.06 4.76 4.38
CA GLU A 47 -7.36 4.55 3.75
C GLU A 47 -7.53 3.10 3.25
N PHE A 48 -6.52 2.55 2.56
CA PHE A 48 -6.58 1.15 2.12
C PHE A 48 -6.46 0.15 3.27
N ARG A 49 -5.75 0.49 4.35
CA ARG A 49 -5.72 -0.34 5.57
C ARG A 49 -7.09 -0.39 6.25
N GLU A 50 -7.76 0.74 6.36
CA GLU A 50 -9.13 0.79 6.89
C GLU A 50 -10.12 0.10 5.94
N LEU A 51 -9.97 0.25 4.62
CA LEU A 51 -10.78 -0.50 3.64
C LEU A 51 -10.65 -2.02 3.84
N LYS A 52 -9.42 -2.52 4.03
CA LYS A 52 -9.17 -3.94 4.32
C LYS A 52 -9.82 -4.36 5.63
N ARG A 53 -9.68 -3.56 6.68
CA ARG A 53 -10.27 -3.82 8.00
C ARG A 53 -11.80 -3.89 7.91
N ALA A 54 -12.42 -2.85 7.33
CA ALA A 54 -13.86 -2.77 7.15
C ALA A 54 -14.39 -3.93 6.30
N TYR A 55 -13.68 -4.31 5.24
CA TYR A 55 -14.06 -5.47 4.44
C TYR A 55 -13.97 -6.77 5.23
N LEU A 56 -12.90 -6.98 6.01
CA LEU A 56 -12.78 -8.18 6.86
C LEU A 56 -13.82 -8.23 7.97
N ALA A 57 -14.25 -7.08 8.48
CA ALA A 57 -15.24 -6.93 9.55
C ALA A 57 -16.70 -6.96 9.07
N ASP A 58 -16.96 -7.18 7.78
CA ASP A 58 -18.32 -7.14 7.19
C ASP A 58 -19.00 -5.76 7.28
N GLU A 59 -18.24 -4.68 7.53
CA GLU A 59 -18.76 -3.31 7.61
C GLU A 59 -19.04 -2.70 6.23
N ILE A 60 -18.42 -3.23 5.18
CA ILE A 60 -18.65 -2.83 3.79
C ILE A 60 -18.95 -4.04 2.89
N SER A 61 -19.73 -3.78 1.84
CA SER A 61 -20.05 -4.80 0.83
C SER A 61 -18.83 -5.15 -0.03
N GLU A 62 -18.84 -6.35 -0.60
CA GLU A 62 -17.82 -6.79 -1.57
C GLU A 62 -17.80 -5.89 -2.81
N GLU A 63 -18.96 -5.37 -3.24
CA GLU A 63 -19.07 -4.42 -4.35
C GLU A 63 -18.33 -3.12 -4.03
N LYS A 64 -18.52 -2.55 -2.83
CA LYS A 64 -17.82 -1.35 -2.39
C LYS A 64 -16.31 -1.58 -2.31
N TYR A 65 -15.88 -2.71 -1.76
CA TYR A 65 -14.48 -3.11 -1.72
C TYR A 65 -13.85 -3.18 -3.12
N LYS A 66 -14.51 -3.87 -4.06
CA LYS A 66 -14.04 -4.01 -5.45
C LYS A 66 -13.99 -2.67 -6.17
N ALA A 67 -15.01 -1.82 -5.98
CA ALA A 67 -15.08 -0.50 -6.60
C ALA A 67 -13.91 0.40 -6.16
N GLU A 68 -13.57 0.42 -4.87
CA GLU A 68 -12.44 1.22 -4.38
C GLU A 68 -11.09 0.70 -4.92
N CYS A 69 -10.89 -0.62 -4.95
CA CYS A 69 -9.69 -1.22 -5.52
C CYS A 69 -9.55 -0.92 -7.02
N LEU A 70 -10.65 -0.99 -7.77
CA LEU A 70 -10.67 -0.69 -9.20
C LEU A 70 -10.40 0.80 -9.45
N LYS A 71 -11.02 1.69 -8.68
CA LYS A 71 -10.82 3.14 -8.78
C LYS A 71 -9.37 3.56 -8.55
N TYR A 72 -8.65 2.85 -7.68
CA TYR A 72 -7.21 3.06 -7.50
C TYR A 72 -6.41 2.63 -8.73
N ASN A 73 -6.67 1.43 -9.24
CA ASN A 73 -5.94 0.90 -10.39
C ASN A 73 -6.14 1.77 -11.64
N LEU A 74 -7.36 2.22 -11.91
CA LEU A 74 -7.65 3.11 -13.04
C LEU A 74 -6.91 4.45 -12.93
N ARG A 75 -6.95 5.09 -11.75
CA ARG A 75 -6.19 6.34 -11.50
C ARG A 75 -4.67 6.17 -11.68
N ARG A 76 -4.15 4.96 -11.46
CA ARG A 76 -2.72 4.66 -11.63
C ARG A 76 -2.34 4.47 -13.11
N GLU A 77 -3.24 3.91 -13.92
CA GLU A 77 -3.02 3.70 -15.36
C GLU A 77 -3.08 5.00 -16.16
N GLU A 78 -3.85 6.00 -15.71
CA GLU A 78 -3.90 7.31 -16.37
C GLU A 78 -2.62 8.16 -16.18
N ILE A 79 -1.73 7.77 -15.27
CA ILE A 79 -0.51 8.53 -14.90
C ILE A 79 0.77 7.76 -15.28
N ALA A 80 0.65 6.58 -15.90
CA ALA A 80 1.78 5.76 -16.36
C ALA A 80 2.05 5.95 -17.87
#